data_AF-A0A6M4BU09-F1
#
_entry.id   AF-A0A6M4BU09-F1
#
_cell.length_a   1.000
_cell.length_b   1.000
_cell.length_c   1.000
_cell.angle_alpha   90.00
_cell.angle_beta   90.00
_cell.angle_gamma   90.00
#
_symmetry.space_group_name_H-M   'P 1'
#
loop_
_entity.id
_entity.type
_entity.pdbx_description
1 polymer ?
#
loop_
_entity_poly.entity_id
_entity_poly.type
_entity_poly.pdbx_seq_one_letter_code
_entity_poly.pdbx_strand_id
1 'polypeptide(L)'
;DAFVKGIYGRLFVTIVRKINAAIYKPKSTMRTAIGVLDIFGFENFDQNSFEQFCINFANENLQQFFVRHIFKLEQEEYNHEGINWQHIEFVDNQDALDLIALKQLNIMALIDEESKFPKGTDQTMLAKLHKTHGLHRNYLKPKSDIN
;
A
#
# COMPACT_ATOMS: atom_id res chain seq x y z
N ASP A 1 10.04 -24.08 2.54
CA ASP A 1 9.68 -22.77 1.97
C ASP A 1 10.32 -21.60 2.74
N ALA A 2 9.89 -21.31 3.97
CA ALA A 2 10.37 -20.15 4.76
C ALA A 2 11.91 -20.02 4.87
N PHE A 3 12.63 -21.13 5.07
CA PHE A 3 14.09 -21.10 5.15
C PHE A 3 14.75 -20.63 3.84
N VAL A 4 14.27 -21.12 2.69
CA VAL A 4 14.79 -20.75 1.36
C VAL A 4 14.47 -19.28 1.07
N LYS A 5 13.23 -18.84 1.36
CA LYS A 5 12.83 -17.42 1.27
C LYS A 5 13.73 -16.54 2.15
N GLY A 6 14.06 -17.01 3.36
CA GLY A 6 14.98 -16.32 4.27
C GLY A 6 16.41 -16.21 3.75
N ILE A 7 16.96 -17.28 3.16
CA ILE A 7 18.29 -17.25 2.53
C ILE A 7 18.30 -16.26 1.36
N TYR A 8 17.33 -16.37 0.45
CA TYR A 8 17.24 -15.52 -0.72
C TYR A 8 17.10 -14.03 -0.32
N GLY A 9 16.23 -13.74 0.66
CA GLY A 9 16.06 -12.39 1.19
C GLY A 9 17.36 -11.81 1.77
N ARG A 10 18.13 -12.61 2.54
CA ARG A 10 19.43 -12.18 3.07
C ARG A 10 20.47 -11.96 1.97
N LEU A 11 20.46 -12.78 0.94
CA LEU A 11 21.35 -12.63 -0.22
C LEU A 11 21.04 -11.32 -0.95
N PHE A 12 19.77 -11.05 -1.25
CA PHE A 12 19.32 -9.81 -1.88
C PHE A 12 19.77 -8.57 -1.09
N VAL A 13 19.50 -8.53 0.21
CA VAL A 13 19.94 -7.42 1.09
C VAL A 13 21.47 -7.26 1.07
N THR A 14 22.22 -8.36 1.00
CA THR A 14 23.69 -8.31 0.93
C THR A 14 24.17 -7.72 -0.39
N ILE A 15 23.54 -8.06 -1.52
CA ILE A 15 23.84 -7.46 -2.83
C ILE A 15 23.58 -5.95 -2.79
N VAL A 16 22.40 -5.52 -2.32
CA VAL A 16 22.05 -4.09 -2.20
C VAL A 16 23.05 -3.36 -1.31
N ARG A 17 23.48 -3.96 -0.19
CA ARG A 17 24.50 -3.37 0.69
C ARG A 17 25.84 -3.19 -0.02
N LYS A 18 26.28 -4.18 -0.80
CA LYS A 18 27.53 -4.09 -1.57
C LYS A 18 27.47 -3.00 -2.63
N ILE A 19 26.35 -2.90 -3.36
CA ILE A 19 26.11 -1.83 -4.34
C ILE A 19 26.19 -0.46 -3.65
N ASN A 20 25.44 -0.28 -2.55
CA ASN A 20 25.43 0.96 -1.77
C ASN A 20 26.83 1.34 -1.27
N ALA A 21 27.61 0.40 -0.74
CA ALA A 21 28.97 0.66 -0.29
C ALA A 21 29.91 1.09 -1.43
N ALA A 22 29.67 0.62 -2.66
CA ALA A 22 30.46 0.99 -3.83
C ALA A 22 30.08 2.37 -4.41
N ILE A 23 28.79 2.72 -4.41
CA ILE A 23 28.29 3.96 -5.04
C ILE A 23 28.20 5.13 -4.05
N TYR A 24 28.02 4.87 -2.77
CA TYR A 24 27.84 5.91 -1.77
C TYR A 24 29.16 6.62 -1.46
N LYS A 25 29.19 7.93 -1.69
CA LYS A 25 30.31 8.81 -1.31
C LYS A 25 29.89 9.68 -0.12
N PRO A 26 30.49 9.51 1.07
CA PRO A 26 30.25 10.40 2.20
C PRO A 26 30.61 11.85 1.83
N LYS A 27 29.73 12.82 2.15
CA LYS A 27 29.99 14.26 1.97
C LYS A 27 29.85 15.00 3.29
N SER A 28 30.62 16.08 3.45
CA SER A 28 30.67 16.92 4.66
C SER A 28 29.61 18.04 4.72
N THR A 29 28.81 18.25 3.66
CA THR A 29 27.83 19.35 3.55
C THR A 29 26.44 18.86 3.09
N MET A 30 25.42 19.74 3.19
CA MET A 30 24.01 19.45 2.86
C MET A 30 23.83 18.75 1.51
N ARG A 31 22.97 17.73 1.49
CA ARG A 31 22.63 16.94 0.31
C ARG A 31 21.42 17.54 -0.42
N THR A 32 21.61 17.94 -1.68
CA THR A 32 20.55 17.93 -2.69
C THR A 32 20.54 16.56 -3.35
N ALA A 33 19.37 15.95 -3.54
CA ALA A 33 19.23 14.65 -4.16
C ALA A 33 18.01 14.64 -5.09
N ILE A 34 18.09 13.82 -6.15
CA ILE A 34 16.97 13.52 -7.05
C ILE A 34 16.61 12.06 -6.79
N GLY A 35 15.35 11.81 -6.41
CA GLY A 35 14.81 10.47 -6.24
C GLY A 35 14.19 9.98 -7.55
N VAL A 36 14.44 8.72 -7.89
CA VAL A 36 13.76 8.02 -8.98
C VAL A 36 13.07 6.81 -8.37
N LEU A 37 11.76 6.70 -8.60
CA LEU A 37 10.95 5.59 -8.12
C LEU A 37 10.58 4.70 -9.30
N ASP A 38 10.97 3.43 -9.22
CA ASP A 38 10.61 2.38 -10.17
C ASP A 38 10.00 1.23 -9.38
N ILE A 39 8.69 1.02 -9.57
CA ILE A 39 7.91 0.02 -8.85
C ILE A 39 6.99 -0.71 -9.83
N PHE A 40 6.51 -1.89 -9.44
CA PHE A 40 5.49 -2.61 -10.19
C PHE A 40 4.19 -1.78 -10.26
N GLY A 41 3.55 -1.81 -11.43
CA GLY A 41 2.20 -1.27 -11.61
C GLY A 41 1.13 -2.16 -10.95
N PHE A 42 -0.13 -1.72 -11.03
CA PHE A 42 -1.27 -2.49 -10.52
C PHE A 42 -1.41 -3.83 -11.26
N GLU A 43 -1.58 -4.92 -10.53
CA GLU A 43 -1.69 -6.29 -11.05
C GLU A 43 -3.11 -6.85 -10.85
N ASN A 44 -3.60 -7.59 -11.86
CA ASN A 44 -4.87 -8.30 -11.79
C ASN A 44 -4.77 -9.62 -12.56
N PHE A 45 -4.59 -10.71 -11.82
CA PHE A 45 -4.55 -12.08 -12.35
C PHE A 45 -5.83 -12.86 -12.00
N ASP A 46 -5.99 -14.05 -12.58
CA ASP A 46 -7.09 -14.97 -12.26
C ASP A 46 -7.11 -15.35 -10.77
N GLN A 47 -5.93 -15.45 -10.14
CA GLN A 47 -5.76 -15.62 -8.70
C GLN A 47 -4.69 -14.65 -8.21
N ASN A 48 -5.08 -13.72 -7.34
CA ASN A 48 -4.18 -12.75 -6.72
C ASN A 48 -3.85 -13.23 -5.30
N SER A 49 -2.57 -13.42 -4.99
CA SER A 49 -2.13 -13.78 -3.65
C SER A 49 -1.89 -12.53 -2.77
N PHE A 50 -1.42 -12.74 -1.55
CA PHE A 50 -1.07 -11.66 -0.65
C PHE A 50 0.04 -10.75 -1.22
N GLU A 51 0.91 -11.27 -2.06
CA GLU A 51 1.94 -10.52 -2.76
C GLU A 51 1.32 -9.49 -3.73
N GLN A 52 0.38 -9.89 -4.58
CA GLN A 52 -0.38 -8.96 -5.44
C GLN A 52 -1.14 -7.92 -4.62
N PHE A 53 -1.73 -8.32 -3.49
CA PHE A 53 -2.40 -7.40 -2.58
C PHE A 53 -1.44 -6.32 -2.05
N CYS A 54 -0.22 -6.70 -1.66
CA CYS A 54 0.82 -5.76 -1.24
C CYS A 54 1.27 -4.82 -2.38
N ILE A 55 1.43 -5.34 -3.60
CA ILE A 55 1.79 -4.56 -4.79
C ILE A 55 0.69 -3.52 -5.10
N ASN A 56 -0.57 -3.96 -5.12
CA ASN A 56 -1.70 -3.08 -5.39
C ASN A 56 -1.91 -2.04 -4.29
N PHE A 57 -1.69 -2.40 -3.02
CA PHE A 57 -1.71 -1.43 -1.93
C PHE A 57 -0.61 -0.36 -2.07
N ALA A 58 0.60 -0.73 -2.53
CA ALA A 58 1.66 0.24 -2.82
C ALA A 58 1.25 1.19 -3.96
N ASN A 59 0.62 0.66 -5.01
CA ASN A 59 0.07 1.47 -6.11
C ASN A 59 -1.03 2.43 -5.62
N GLU A 60 -1.91 1.98 -4.73
CA GLU A 60 -2.96 2.80 -4.14
C GLU A 60 -2.39 3.99 -3.33
N ASN A 61 -1.29 3.76 -2.59
CA ASN A 61 -0.58 4.83 -1.89
C ASN A 61 0.07 5.82 -2.87
N LEU A 62 0.63 5.31 -3.97
CA LEU A 62 1.20 6.16 -5.03
C LEU A 62 0.09 7.01 -5.70
N GLN A 63 -1.08 6.42 -5.94
CA GLN A 63 -2.24 7.14 -6.44
C GLN A 63 -2.68 8.25 -5.47
N GLN A 64 -2.76 7.97 -4.16
CA GLN A 64 -3.11 9.00 -3.17
C GLN A 64 -2.07 10.12 -3.11
N PHE A 65 -0.79 9.78 -3.28
CA PHE A 65 0.29 10.77 -3.38
C PHE A 65 0.05 11.71 -4.57
N PHE A 66 -0.28 11.19 -5.75
CA PHE A 66 -0.64 11.99 -6.93
C PHE A 66 -1.89 12.83 -6.70
N VAL A 67 -2.97 12.23 -6.18
CA VAL A 67 -4.22 12.94 -5.89
C VAL A 67 -3.98 14.13 -4.98
N ARG A 68 -3.19 13.93 -3.92
CA ARG A 68 -2.84 15.01 -2.98
C ARG A 68 -2.00 16.09 -3.64
N HIS A 69 -0.93 15.73 -4.36
CA HIS A 69 0.02 16.73 -4.87
C HIS A 69 -0.52 17.49 -6.07
N ILE A 70 -1.20 16.81 -6.99
CA ILE A 70 -1.68 17.42 -8.23
C ILE A 70 -3.01 18.13 -8.01
N PHE A 71 -3.93 17.57 -7.21
CA PHE A 71 -5.25 18.20 -7.07
C PHE A 71 -5.44 18.98 -5.78
N LYS A 72 -5.06 18.43 -4.62
CA LYS A 72 -5.35 19.09 -3.34
C LYS A 72 -4.43 20.30 -3.11
N LEU A 73 -3.12 20.09 -3.20
CA LEU A 73 -2.14 21.16 -2.97
C LEU A 73 -2.24 22.28 -4.02
N GLU A 74 -2.48 21.94 -5.28
CA GLU A 74 -2.60 22.95 -6.35
C GLU A 74 -3.84 23.83 -6.15
N GLN A 75 -4.98 23.24 -5.77
CA GLN A 75 -6.19 24.00 -5.47
C GLN A 75 -6.08 24.81 -4.17
N GLU A 76 -5.35 24.31 -3.17
CA GLU A 76 -5.01 25.07 -1.97
C GLU A 76 -4.18 26.32 -2.33
N GLU A 77 -3.22 26.21 -3.25
CA GLU A 77 -2.41 27.34 -3.70
C GLU A 77 -3.24 28.37 -4.49
N TYR A 78 -4.12 27.93 -5.41
CA TYR A 78 -5.01 28.85 -6.12
C TYR A 78 -5.90 29.67 -5.18
N ASN A 79 -6.43 29.03 -4.13
CA ASN A 79 -7.20 29.72 -3.11
C ASN A 79 -6.35 30.70 -2.30
N HIS A 80 -5.11 30.30 -1.97
CA HIS A 80 -4.16 31.13 -1.23
C HIS A 80 -3.74 32.39 -2.03
N GLU A 81 -3.53 32.26 -3.34
CA GLU A 81 -3.22 33.39 -4.23
C GLU A 81 -4.45 34.23 -4.62
N GLY A 82 -5.66 33.81 -4.22
CA GLY A 82 -6.91 34.51 -4.56
C GLY A 82 -7.28 34.41 -6.05
N ILE A 83 -6.79 33.37 -6.73
CA ILE A 83 -7.10 33.13 -8.14
C ILE A 83 -8.52 32.57 -8.23
N ASN A 84 -9.37 33.23 -9.02
CA ASN A 84 -10.73 32.75 -9.26
C ASN A 84 -10.68 31.49 -10.14
N TRP A 85 -10.69 30.33 -9.49
CA TRP A 85 -10.59 29.02 -10.12
C TRP A 85 -11.83 28.18 -9.81
N GLN A 86 -12.28 27.39 -10.79
CA GLN A 86 -13.37 26.45 -10.58
C GLN A 86 -12.82 25.18 -9.92
N HIS A 87 -13.33 24.85 -8.73
CA HIS A 87 -12.94 23.62 -8.03
C HIS A 87 -13.16 22.40 -8.94
N ILE A 88 -12.10 21.62 -9.13
CA ILE A 88 -12.14 20.39 -9.92
C ILE A 88 -12.46 19.25 -8.98
N GLU A 89 -13.55 18.54 -9.25
CA GLU A 89 -13.87 17.29 -8.58
C GLU A 89 -12.92 16.18 -9.05
N PHE A 90 -12.40 15.40 -8.10
CA PHE A 90 -11.53 14.26 -8.36
C PHE A 90 -11.94 13.06 -7.51
N VAL A 91 -11.52 11.87 -7.94
CA VAL A 91 -11.75 10.63 -7.20
C VAL A 91 -10.66 10.49 -6.13
N ASP A 92 -11.05 10.55 -4.87
CA ASP A 92 -10.17 10.33 -3.72
C ASP A 92 -10.22 8.87 -3.28
N ASN A 93 -9.05 8.24 -3.18
CA ASN A 93 -8.93 6.84 -2.79
C ASN A 93 -8.58 6.65 -1.30
N GLN A 94 -8.63 7.71 -0.49
CA GLN A 94 -8.39 7.65 0.95
C GLN A 94 -9.24 6.59 1.66
N ASP A 95 -10.52 6.44 1.30
CA ASP A 95 -11.41 5.44 1.91
C ASP A 95 -10.95 3.99 1.64
N ALA A 96 -10.26 3.73 0.53
CA ALA A 96 -9.68 2.42 0.25
C ALA A 96 -8.42 2.19 1.09
N LEU A 97 -7.54 3.18 1.19
CA LEU A 97 -6.34 3.12 2.04
C LEU A 97 -6.68 2.95 3.53
N ASP A 98 -7.70 3.66 3.99
CA ASP A 98 -8.24 3.56 5.34
C ASP A 98 -8.70 2.14 5.67
N LEU A 99 -9.46 1.54 4.77
CA LEU A 99 -9.91 0.15 4.87
C LEU A 99 -8.74 -0.83 4.89
N ILE A 100 -7.72 -0.62 4.03
CA ILE A 100 -6.64 -1.59 3.86
C ILE A 100 -5.66 -1.55 5.04
N ALA A 101 -5.21 -0.37 5.46
CA ALA A 101 -4.08 -0.26 6.40
C ALA A 101 -4.07 0.95 7.35
N LEU A 102 -4.87 2.01 7.14
CA LEU A 102 -4.70 3.25 7.91
C LEU A 102 -5.66 3.39 9.11
N LYS A 103 -6.93 2.96 9.01
CA LYS A 103 -7.88 3.08 10.12
C LYS A 103 -7.83 1.87 11.06
N GLN A 104 -8.40 2.01 12.26
CA GLN A 104 -8.49 0.88 13.20
C GLN A 104 -9.29 -0.28 12.61
N LEU A 105 -8.92 -1.50 13.00
CA LEU A 105 -9.54 -2.73 12.51
C LEU A 105 -9.51 -2.85 10.98
N ASN A 106 -8.49 -2.27 10.32
CA ASN A 106 -8.27 -2.40 8.88
C ASN A 106 -7.92 -3.86 8.49
N ILE A 107 -7.96 -4.14 7.18
CA ILE A 107 -7.69 -5.47 6.63
C ILE A 107 -6.32 -6.01 7.09
N MET A 108 -5.25 -5.22 6.96
CA MET A 108 -3.90 -5.65 7.36
C MET A 108 -3.79 -5.96 8.87
N ALA A 109 -4.46 -5.17 9.72
CA ALA A 109 -4.49 -5.39 11.16
C ALA A 109 -5.25 -6.67 11.52
N LEU A 110 -6.37 -6.95 10.86
CA LEU A 110 -7.14 -8.18 11.06
C LEU A 110 -6.37 -9.41 10.59
N ILE A 111 -5.64 -9.32 9.47
CA ILE A 111 -4.74 -10.38 8.99
C ILE A 111 -3.62 -10.63 10.01
N ASP A 112 -2.95 -9.59 10.51
CA ASP A 112 -1.86 -9.70 11.48
C ASP A 112 -2.33 -10.32 12.81
N GLU A 113 -3.50 -9.91 13.29
CA GLU A 113 -4.10 -10.47 14.50
C GLU A 113 -4.43 -11.96 14.34
N GLU A 114 -5.07 -12.33 13.23
CA GLU A 114 -5.48 -13.72 12.99
C GLU A 114 -4.27 -14.64 12.73
N SER A 115 -3.24 -14.15 12.05
CA SER A 115 -2.00 -14.89 11.77
C SER A 115 -1.22 -15.24 13.04
N LYS A 116 -1.41 -14.48 14.12
CA LYS A 116 -0.80 -14.73 15.44
C LYS A 116 -1.71 -15.55 16.35
N PHE A 117 -2.97 -15.74 15.98
CA PHE A 117 -3.93 -16.44 16.81
C PHE A 117 -3.64 -17.96 16.79
N PRO A 118 -3.49 -18.63 17.95
CA PRO A 118 -3.05 -20.04 18.00
C PRO A 118 -3.93 -21.04 17.24
N LYS A 119 -5.18 -20.67 16.92
CA LYS A 119 -6.14 -21.46 16.15
C LYS A 119 -6.71 -20.70 14.94
N GLY A 120 -6.02 -19.65 14.50
CA GLY A 120 -6.43 -18.89 13.33
C GLY A 120 -6.30 -19.74 12.07
N THR A 121 -7.28 -19.65 11.19
CA THR A 121 -7.25 -20.24 9.85
C THR A 121 -7.67 -19.20 8.81
N ASP A 122 -7.43 -19.48 7.53
CA ASP A 122 -7.85 -18.59 6.45
C ASP A 122 -9.38 -18.38 6.46
N GLN A 123 -10.15 -19.40 6.86
CA GLN A 123 -11.60 -19.31 6.99
C GLN A 123 -12.03 -18.41 8.16
N THR A 124 -11.37 -18.51 9.33
CA THR A 124 -11.69 -17.62 10.46
C THR A 124 -11.27 -16.18 10.18
N MET A 125 -10.13 -15.99 9.50
CA MET A 125 -9.70 -14.70 8.96
C MET A 125 -10.76 -14.10 8.03
N LEU A 126 -11.22 -14.87 7.04
CA LEU A 126 -12.24 -14.43 6.09
C LEU A 126 -13.55 -14.08 6.78
N ALA A 127 -14.01 -14.93 7.72
CA ALA A 127 -15.20 -14.67 8.51
C ALA A 127 -15.09 -13.36 9.33
N LYS A 128 -13.91 -13.09 9.90
CA LYS A 128 -13.62 -11.85 10.62
C LYS A 128 -13.67 -10.63 9.70
N LEU A 129 -13.04 -10.69 8.53
CA LEU A 129 -13.12 -9.64 7.52
C LEU A 129 -14.57 -9.38 7.07
N HIS A 130 -15.33 -10.44 6.81
CA HIS A 130 -16.74 -10.36 6.42
C HIS A 130 -17.63 -9.76 7.52
N LYS A 131 -17.32 -10.05 8.78
CA LYS A 131 -18.03 -9.50 9.94
C LYS A 131 -17.72 -8.02 10.13
N THR A 132 -16.45 -7.61 10.01
CA THR A 132 -16.03 -6.23 10.28
C THR A 132 -16.32 -5.29 9.11
N HIS A 133 -16.09 -5.71 7.87
CA HIS A 133 -16.15 -4.84 6.68
C HIS A 133 -17.23 -5.23 5.67
N GLY A 134 -18.11 -6.17 6.00
CA GLY A 134 -19.11 -6.68 5.06
C GLY A 134 -20.09 -5.65 4.48
N LEU A 135 -20.21 -4.46 5.09
CA LEU A 135 -21.03 -3.34 4.62
C LEU A 135 -20.20 -2.18 4.07
N HIS A 136 -18.86 -2.28 4.07
CA HIS A 136 -17.99 -1.21 3.62
C HIS A 136 -18.03 -1.13 2.09
N ARG A 137 -18.22 0.07 1.52
CA ARG A 137 -18.40 0.27 0.06
C ARG A 137 -17.27 -0.31 -0.81
N ASN A 138 -16.03 -0.29 -0.27
CA ASN A 138 -14.83 -0.80 -0.95
C ASN A 138 -14.53 -2.27 -0.64
N TYR A 139 -15.44 -2.98 0.06
CA TYR A 139 -15.28 -4.40 0.40
C TYR A 139 -16.45 -5.20 -0.17
N LEU A 140 -16.15 -6.14 -1.05
CA LEU A 140 -17.16 -7.00 -1.68
C LEU A 140 -17.00 -8.44 -1.17
N LYS A 141 -18.10 -9.01 -0.68
CA LYS A 141 -18.13 -10.44 -0.34
C LYS A 141 -18.19 -11.27 -1.62
N PRO A 142 -17.55 -12.44 -1.65
CA PRO A 142 -17.70 -13.38 -2.75
C PRO A 142 -19.18 -13.78 -2.91
N LYS A 143 -19.59 -14.07 -4.15
CA LYS A 143 -20.99 -14.43 -4.47
C LYS A 143 -21.38 -15.83 -3.99
N SER A 144 -20.41 -16.65 -3.61
CA SER A 144 -20.58 -18.00 -3.09
C SER A 144 -19.62 -18.24 -1.95
N ASP A 145 -20.06 -18.96 -0.92
CA ASP A 145 -19.16 -19.47 0.12
C ASP A 145 -18.17 -20.43 -0.55
N ILE A 146 -16.88 -20.18 -0.35
CA ILE A 146 -15.81 -21.07 -0.86
C ILE A 146 -15.88 -22.33 0.01
N ASN A 147 -16.60 -23.35 -0.46
CA ASN A 147 -16.62 -24.70 0.09
C ASN A 147 -15.34 -25.46 -0.26
#